data_AF-A0A519IS49-F1
#
_entry.id   AF-A0A519IS49-F1
#
_cell.length_a   1.000
_cell.length_b   1.000
_cell.length_c   1.000
_cell.angle_alpha   90.00
_cell.angle_beta   90.00
_cell.angle_gamma   90.00
#
_symmetry.space_group_name_H-M   'P 1'
#
loop_
_entity.id
_entity.type
_entity.pdbx_description
1 polymer ?
#
loop_
_entity_poly.entity_id
_entity_poly.type
_entity_poly.pdbx_seq_one_letter_code
_entity_poly.pdbx_strand_id
1 'polypeptide(L)'
;MNAIDLLATRAYQLSAGGHFDPENMEPVPSPCISVCRMSADRSHCQGCFRTLDEIRIWSRADAGLRRGIWLQLLDRAGIPPAPPKATPP
;
A
#
# COMPACT_ATOMS: atom_id res chain seq x y z
N MET A 1 6.73 -17.98 -2.53
CA MET A 1 6.50 -16.52 -2.52
C MET A 1 5.04 -16.31 -2.91
N ASN A 2 4.22 -15.89 -1.96
CA ASN A 2 2.79 -15.64 -2.16
C ASN A 2 2.53 -14.11 -2.32
N ALA A 3 1.28 -13.71 -2.53
CA ALA A 3 0.92 -12.30 -2.71
C ALA A 3 1.22 -11.44 -1.47
N ILE A 4 1.04 -11.99 -0.26
CA ILE A 4 1.33 -11.31 1.00
C ILE A 4 2.83 -11.02 1.11
N ASP A 5 3.71 -11.98 0.80
CA ASP A 5 5.17 -11.79 0.84
C ASP A 5 5.64 -10.67 -0.10
N LEU A 6 5.07 -10.64 -1.32
CA LEU A 6 5.38 -9.63 -2.33
C LEU A 6 4.87 -8.25 -1.91
N LEU A 7 3.67 -8.18 -1.34
CA LEU A 7 3.10 -6.94 -0.82
C LEU A 7 3.92 -6.41 0.37
N ALA A 8 4.31 -7.28 1.30
CA ALA A 8 5.13 -6.92 2.45
C ALA A 8 6.50 -6.38 2.02
N THR A 9 7.13 -7.04 1.05
CA THR A 9 8.40 -6.56 0.46
C THR A 9 8.24 -5.17 -0.16
N ARG A 10 7.16 -4.94 -0.90
CA ARG A 10 6.88 -3.64 -1.51
C ARG A 10 6.61 -2.57 -0.46
N ALA A 11 5.86 -2.88 0.60
CA ALA A 11 5.63 -1.98 1.73
C ALA A 11 6.96 -1.58 2.40
N TYR A 12 7.85 -2.55 2.63
CA TYR A 12 9.18 -2.29 3.21
C TYR A 12 10.02 -1.36 2.34
N GLN A 13 10.08 -1.61 1.03
CA GLN A 13 10.80 -0.76 0.08
C GLN A 13 10.28 0.69 0.09
N LEU A 14 8.96 0.87 0.14
CA LEU A 14 8.37 2.21 0.21
C LEU A 14 8.62 2.91 1.54
N SER A 15 8.63 2.15 2.63
CA SER A 15 9.00 2.69 3.95
C SER A 15 10.47 3.14 3.97
N ALA A 16 11.38 2.34 3.42
CA ALA A 16 12.79 2.72 3.28
C ALA A 16 12.95 4.00 2.42
N GLY A 17 12.12 4.16 1.38
CA GLY A 17 12.03 5.38 0.58
C GLY A 17 11.37 6.57 1.31
N GLY A 18 10.67 6.35 2.43
CA GLY A 18 9.94 7.39 3.19
C GLY A 18 8.66 7.86 2.53
N HIS A 19 8.04 7.03 1.70
CA HIS A 19 6.77 7.40 1.10
C HIS A 19 5.63 7.38 2.15
N PHE A 20 5.86 6.80 3.33
CA PHE A 20 4.93 6.87 4.45
C PHE A 20 5.10 8.11 5.32
N ASP A 21 6.17 8.89 5.15
CA ASP A 21 6.37 10.12 5.92
C ASP A 21 5.42 11.20 5.41
N PRO A 22 4.66 11.89 6.28
CA PRO A 22 3.70 12.91 5.88
C PRO A 22 4.37 14.13 5.25
N GLU A 23 5.61 14.43 5.64
CA GLU A 23 6.43 15.53 5.11
C GLU A 23 7.00 15.24 3.71
N ASN A 24 7.04 13.96 3.29
CA ASN A 24 7.47 13.62 1.95
C ASN A 24 6.41 14.07 0.92
N MET A 25 6.78 14.95 0.00
CA MET A 25 5.89 15.45 -1.06
C MET A 25 5.89 14.56 -2.31
N GLU A 26 6.74 13.54 -2.36
CA GLU A 26 6.73 12.60 -3.48
C GLU A 26 5.43 11.78 -3.52
N PRO A 27 4.91 11.48 -4.72
CA PRO A 27 3.74 10.65 -4.87
C PRO A 27 3.97 9.25 -4.27
N VAL A 28 3.12 8.84 -3.34
CA VAL A 28 3.18 7.48 -2.78
C VAL A 28 2.95 6.45 -3.88
N PRO A 29 3.88 5.50 -4.10
CA PRO A 29 3.74 4.50 -5.15
C PRO A 29 2.61 3.50 -4.89
N SER A 30 2.09 2.91 -5.96
CA SER A 30 0.99 1.94 -5.91
C SER A 30 1.40 0.63 -5.22
N PRO A 31 0.52 0.01 -4.40
CA PRO A 31 0.72 -1.33 -3.81
C PRO A 31 0.58 -2.48 -4.82
N CYS A 32 0.31 -2.18 -6.09
CA CYS A 32 0.13 -3.21 -7.11
C CYS A 32 1.40 -4.06 -7.31
N ILE A 33 1.25 -5.38 -7.21
CA ILE A 33 2.29 -6.38 -7.50
C ILE A 33 2.03 -7.10 -8.84
N SER A 34 1.28 -6.46 -9.74
CA SER A 34 0.85 -7.01 -11.04
C SER A 34 0.00 -8.28 -10.96
N VAL A 35 -0.60 -8.54 -9.80
CA VAL A 35 -1.63 -9.57 -9.61
C VAL A 35 -2.98 -8.88 -9.53
N CYS A 36 -3.76 -8.98 -10.62
CA CYS A 36 -5.11 -8.42 -10.69
C CYS A 36 -6.15 -9.54 -10.64
N ARG A 37 -6.56 -9.92 -9.42
CA ARG A 37 -7.63 -10.89 -9.20
C ARG A 37 -8.46 -10.41 -8.02
N MET A 38 -9.76 -10.20 -8.22
CA MET A 38 -10.68 -9.88 -7.13
C MET A 38 -10.93 -11.12 -6.27
N SER A 39 -11.16 -10.92 -4.97
CA SER A 39 -11.71 -11.93 -4.08
C SER A 39 -13.09 -12.39 -4.59
N ALA A 40 -13.53 -13.58 -4.17
CA ALA A 40 -14.79 -14.16 -4.65
C ALA A 40 -16.01 -13.27 -4.32
N ASP A 41 -15.97 -12.62 -3.15
CA ASP A 41 -16.96 -11.64 -2.67
C ASP A 41 -16.74 -10.21 -3.23
N ARG A 42 -15.70 -10.00 -4.06
CA ARG A 42 -15.30 -8.69 -4.62
C ARG A 42 -14.99 -7.62 -3.57
N SER A 43 -14.72 -7.99 -2.33
CA SER A 43 -14.33 -7.05 -1.28
C SER A 43 -12.96 -6.42 -1.54
N HIS A 44 -12.01 -7.17 -2.11
CA HIS A 44 -10.65 -6.69 -2.34
C HIS A 44 -9.91 -7.42 -3.48
N CYS A 45 -8.80 -6.85 -3.92
CA CYS A 45 -7.85 -7.50 -4.80
C CYS A 45 -6.98 -8.49 -4.02
N GLN A 46 -6.90 -9.76 -4.43
CA GLN A 46 -6.07 -10.78 -3.79
C GLN A 46 -4.55 -10.51 -3.90
N GLY A 47 -4.14 -9.59 -4.78
CA GLY A 47 -2.74 -9.20 -4.95
C GLY A 47 -2.32 -8.01 -4.09
N CYS A 48 -2.97 -6.86 -4.31
CA CYS A 48 -2.63 -5.61 -3.64
C CYS A 48 -3.53 -5.27 -2.46
N PHE A 49 -4.50 -6.13 -2.17
CA PHE A 49 -5.49 -6.00 -1.10
C PHE A 49 -6.41 -4.78 -1.22
N ARG A 50 -6.21 -3.84 -2.15
CA ARG A 50 -7.12 -2.71 -2.33
C ARG A 50 -8.54 -3.11 -2.74
N THR A 51 -9.53 -2.34 -2.30
CA THR A 51 -10.91 -2.44 -2.78
C THR A 51 -11.05 -1.87 -4.20
N LEU A 52 -12.17 -2.14 -4.87
CA LEU A 52 -12.44 -1.57 -6.20
C LEU A 52 -12.50 -0.04 -6.18
N ASP A 53 -13.04 0.56 -5.12
CA ASP A 53 -13.14 2.02 -5.01
C ASP A 53 -11.77 2.66 -4.80
N GLU A 54 -10.93 2.06 -3.95
CA GLU A 54 -9.53 2.47 -3.78
C GLU A 54 -8.74 2.38 -5.09
N ILE A 55 -8.98 1.35 -5.90
CA ILE A 55 -8.36 1.21 -7.23
C ILE A 55 -8.82 2.32 -8.17
N ARG A 56 -10.12 2.65 -8.19
CA ARG A 56 -10.71 3.69 -9.06
C ARG A 56 -10.19 5.08 -8.72
N ILE A 57 -10.11 5.41 -7.44
CA ILE A 57 -9.72 6.76 -7.00
C ILE A 57 -8.20 6.97 -6.99
N TRP A 58 -7.39 5.91 -7.08
CA TRP A 58 -5.94 5.98 -6.87
C TRP A 58 -5.22 7.06 -7.69
N SER A 59 -5.55 7.20 -8.97
CA SER A 59 -4.91 8.20 -9.85
C SER A 59 -5.22 9.63 -9.45
N ARG A 60 -6.32 9.85 -8.71
CA ARG A 60 -6.79 11.16 -8.22
C ARG A 60 -6.48 11.38 -6.74
N ALA A 61 -6.08 10.33 -6.02
CA ALA A 61 -5.77 10.39 -4.60
C ALA A 61 -4.48 11.19 -4.36
N ASP A 62 -4.52 12.12 -3.41
CA ASP A 62 -3.35 12.81 -2.89
C ASP A 62 -2.46 11.90 -2.03
N ALA A 63 -1.29 12.39 -1.63
CA ALA A 63 -0.34 11.61 -0.84
C ALA A 63 -0.92 11.15 0.51
N GLY A 64 -1.74 11.98 1.17
CA GLY A 64 -2.38 11.63 2.44
C GLY A 64 -3.36 10.47 2.28
N LEU A 65 -4.25 10.56 1.29
CA LEU A 65 -5.21 9.50 0.98
C LEU A 65 -4.49 8.21 0.55
N ARG A 66 -3.42 8.30 -0.25
CA ARG A 66 -2.63 7.12 -0.64
C ARG A 66 -1.99 6.43 0.57
N ARG A 67 -1.46 7.18 1.54
CA ARG A 67 -0.95 6.63 2.82
C ARG A 67 -2.07 5.95 3.59
N GLY A 68 -3.23 6.59 3.69
CA GLY A 68 -4.41 6.01 4.33
C GLY A 68 -4.83 4.67 3.71
N ILE A 69 -4.87 4.60 2.37
CA ILE A 69 -5.16 3.37 1.63
C ILE A 69 -4.11 2.29 1.91
N TRP A 70 -2.83 2.66 1.99
CA TRP A 70 -1.75 1.74 2.37
C TRP A 70 -1.93 1.16 3.79
N LEU A 71 -2.30 1.98 4.77
CA LEU A 71 -2.57 1.50 6.12
C LEU A 71 -3.74 0.52 6.15
N GLN A 72 -4.84 0.88 5.48
CA GLN A 72 -6.04 0.04 5.39
C GLN A 72 -5.75 -1.30 4.71
N LEU A 73 -4.95 -1.33 3.64
CA LEU A 73 -4.64 -2.58 2.94
C LEU A 73 -3.64 -3.46 3.67
N LEU A 74 -2.72 -2.89 4.44
CA LEU A 74 -1.79 -3.65 5.26
C LEU A 74 -2.50 -4.32 6.43
N ASP A 75 -3.43 -3.59 7.07
CA ASP A 75 -4.33 -4.14 8.09
C ASP A 75 -5.13 -5.33 7.56
N ARG A 76 -5.79 -5.16 6.40
CA ARG A 76 -6.54 -6.23 5.72
C ARG A 76 -5.65 -7.43 5.32
N ALA A 77 -4.39 -7.19 5.00
CA ALA A 77 -3.41 -8.22 4.67
C ALA A 77 -2.76 -8.88 5.91
N GLY A 78 -3.02 -8.37 7.12
CA GLY A 78 -2.35 -8.82 8.34
C GLY A 78 -0.85 -8.49 8.38
N ILE A 79 -0.42 -7.48 7.61
CA ILE A 79 0.98 -7.04 7.54
C ILE A 79 1.13 -5.86 8.51
N PRO A 80 2.03 -5.93 9.50
CA PRO A 80 2.30 -4.78 10.35
C PRO A 80 2.82 -3.61 9.50
N PRO A 81 2.34 -2.37 9.70
CA PRO A 81 2.90 -1.22 9.01
C PRO A 81 4.38 -1.15 9.35
N ALA A 82 5.22 -1.07 8.31
CA ALA A 82 6.65 -0.91 8.50
C ALA A 82 6.88 0.34 9.38
N PRO A 83 7.82 0.29 10.36
CA PRO A 83 8.07 1.43 11.22
C PRO A 83 8.41 2.65 10.34
N PRO A 84 7.90 3.85 10.66
CA PRO A 84 8.33 5.07 9.99
C PRO A 84 9.85 5.14 10.18
N LYS A 85 10.58 5.30 9.07
CA LYS A 85 12.03 5.42 9.14
C LYS A 85 12.38 6.54 10.10
N ALA A 86 13.20 6.25 11.11
CA ALA A 86 13.79 7.30 11.91
C ALA A 86 14.62 8.18 10.98
N THR A 87 14.28 9.47 10.91
CA THR A 87 15.09 10.49 10.23
C THR A 87 16.54 10.34 10.71
N PRO A 88 17.53 10.09 9.83
CA PRO A 88 18.92 10.20 10.25
C PRO A 88 19.22 11.68 10.54
N PRO A 89 20.01 11.99 11.59
CA PRO A 89 20.39 13.36 11.94
C PRO A 89 21.19 14.05 10.84
#